data_AF-A0A2V7I9P3-F1
#
_entry.id   AF-A0A2V7I9P3-F1
#
_cell.length_a   1.000
_cell.length_b   1.000
_cell.length_c   1.000
_cell.angle_alpha   90.00
_cell.angle_beta   90.00
_cell.angle_gamma   90.00
#
_symmetry.space_group_name_H-M   'P 1'
#
loop_
_entity.id
_entity.type
_entity.pdbx_description
1 polymer ?
#
loop_
_entity_poly.entity_id
_entity_poly.type
_entity_poly.pdbx_seq_one_letter_code
_entity_poly.pdbx_strand_id
1 'polypeptide(L)'
;MIMQVVARAERRAEGVLSAELLRPTLPAWRRAKERATLELRVAGEVPAEASPILSGTVSGDAPTVLLIDDVQAVLVAGSGETAAGMWSSHPAVVALARAWVRRLA
;
A
#
# COMPACT_ATOMS: atom_id res chain seq x y z
N MET A 1 -6.77 1.11 10.26
CA MET A 1 -6.08 2.25 9.62
C MET A 1 -6.08 2.15 8.10
N ILE A 2 -5.36 1.19 7.48
CA ILE A 2 -5.24 1.08 6.00
C ILE A 2 -6.61 1.16 5.29
N MET A 3 -7.63 0.42 5.73
CA MET A 3 -8.97 0.47 5.11
C MET A 3 -9.56 1.87 5.00
N GLN A 4 -9.38 2.73 6.01
CA GLN A 4 -9.88 4.10 6.00
C GLN A 4 -9.09 4.98 5.03
N VAL A 5 -7.80 4.73 4.85
CA VAL A 5 -6.96 5.50 3.92
C VAL A 5 -7.23 5.06 2.48
N VAL A 6 -7.35 3.75 2.23
CA VAL A 6 -7.74 3.20 0.92
C VAL A 6 -9.11 3.69 0.49
N ALA A 7 -10.05 3.80 1.44
CA ALA A 7 -11.36 4.36 1.14
C ALA A 7 -11.29 5.83 0.66
N ARG A 8 -10.23 6.57 0.99
CA ARG A 8 -10.02 7.96 0.53
C ARG A 8 -9.33 8.05 -0.83
N ALA A 9 -8.89 6.95 -1.43
CA ALA A 9 -8.29 6.98 -2.75
C ALA A 9 -9.33 7.38 -3.81
N GLU A 10 -9.09 8.52 -4.46
CA GLU A 10 -9.94 9.11 -5.50
C GLU A 10 -9.25 9.20 -6.86
N ARG A 11 -7.90 9.22 -6.91
CA ARG A 11 -7.13 9.37 -8.15
C ARG A 11 -6.13 8.24 -8.36
N ARG A 12 -5.24 8.01 -7.38
CA ARG A 12 -4.12 7.07 -7.51
C ARG A 12 -3.70 6.53 -6.15
N ALA A 13 -3.48 5.22 -6.06
CA ALA A 13 -2.81 4.59 -4.93
C ALA A 13 -1.69 3.70 -5.43
N GLU A 14 -0.49 3.91 -4.89
CA GLU A 14 0.73 3.21 -5.33
C GLU A 14 1.61 2.79 -4.14
N GLY A 15 2.37 1.72 -4.33
CA GLY A 15 3.39 1.29 -3.38
C GLY A 15 3.40 -0.20 -3.12
N VAL A 16 3.83 -0.59 -1.92
CA VAL A 16 3.99 -1.99 -1.49
C VAL A 16 3.10 -2.28 -0.29
N LEU A 17 2.44 -3.44 -0.31
CA LEU A 17 1.73 -4.04 0.82
C LEU A 17 2.40 -5.36 1.19
N SER A 18 2.49 -5.66 2.48
CA SER A 18 2.74 -7.04 2.89
C SER A 18 1.55 -7.94 2.53
N ALA A 19 1.82 -9.19 2.19
CA ALA A 19 0.77 -10.19 1.95
C ALA A 19 -0.17 -10.35 3.16
N GLU A 20 0.37 -10.21 4.38
CA GLU A 20 -0.36 -10.23 5.65
C GLU A 20 -1.43 -9.13 5.71
N LEU A 21 -1.10 -7.90 5.32
CA LEU A 21 -2.02 -6.75 5.35
C LEU A 21 -2.95 -6.72 4.14
N LEU A 22 -2.55 -7.35 3.04
CA LEU A 22 -3.33 -7.37 1.80
C LEU A 22 -4.65 -8.12 1.96
N ARG A 23 -4.63 -9.38 2.42
CA ARG A 23 -5.84 -10.22 2.56
C ARG A 23 -6.99 -9.52 3.30
N PRO A 24 -6.80 -8.99 4.52
CA PRO A 24 -7.88 -8.33 5.26
C PRO A 24 -8.34 -7.01 4.62
N THR A 25 -7.56 -6.42 3.70
CA THR A 25 -7.88 -5.13 3.05
C THR A 25 -8.39 -5.28 1.61
N LEU A 26 -8.44 -6.49 1.05
CA LEU A 26 -8.88 -6.76 -0.33
C LEU A 26 -10.22 -6.12 -0.71
N PRO A 27 -11.29 -6.17 0.11
CA PRO A 27 -12.56 -5.54 -0.25
C PRO A 27 -12.45 -4.02 -0.39
N ALA A 28 -11.58 -3.36 0.38
CA ALA A 28 -11.34 -1.93 0.25
C ALA A 28 -10.61 -1.61 -1.06
N TRP A 29 -9.59 -2.39 -1.41
CA TRP A 29 -8.83 -2.22 -2.66
C TRP A 29 -9.67 -2.47 -3.91
N ARG A 30 -10.52 -3.50 -3.90
CA ARG A 30 -11.46 -3.76 -5.00
C ARG A 30 -12.37 -2.54 -5.23
N ARG A 31 -12.92 -1.96 -4.16
CA ARG A 31 -13.74 -0.74 -4.27
C ARG A 31 -12.94 0.49 -4.71
N ALA A 32 -11.68 0.61 -4.31
CA ALA A 32 -10.82 1.70 -4.75
C ALA A 32 -10.50 1.60 -6.25
N LYS A 33 -10.29 0.38 -6.78
CA LYS A 33 -10.01 0.16 -8.21
C LYS A 33 -11.10 0.68 -9.14
N GLU A 34 -12.36 0.67 -8.69
CA GLU A 34 -13.50 1.19 -9.47
C GLU A 34 -13.44 2.70 -9.72
N ARG A 35 -12.62 3.44 -8.97
CA ARG A 35 -12.55 4.91 -9.04
C ARG A 35 -11.14 5.50 -9.12
N ALA A 36 -10.10 4.75 -8.78
CA ALA A 36 -8.71 5.20 -8.72
C ALA A 36 -7.77 4.23 -9.43
N THR A 37 -6.68 4.75 -9.98
CA THR A 37 -5.59 3.93 -10.53
C THR A 37 -4.82 3.25 -9.40
N LEU A 38 -4.61 1.93 -9.51
CA LEU A 38 -3.84 1.14 -8.54
C LEU A 38 -2.52 0.66 -9.13
N GLU A 39 -1.41 1.01 -8.49
CA GLU A 39 -0.06 0.49 -8.79
C GLU A 39 0.53 -0.16 -7.53
N LEU A 40 -0.06 -1.29 -7.15
CA LEU A 40 0.24 -1.99 -5.89
C LEU A 40 1.11 -3.20 -6.13
N ARG A 41 2.26 -3.26 -5.47
CA ARG A 41 3.11 -4.45 -5.40
C ARG A 41 2.87 -5.16 -4.06
N VAL A 42 3.07 -6.46 -4.01
CA VAL A 42 3.00 -7.22 -2.75
C VAL A 42 4.37 -7.73 -2.33
N ALA A 43 4.70 -7.56 -1.05
CA ALA A 43 5.86 -8.18 -0.40
C ALA A 43 5.44 -9.56 0.12
N GLY A 44 6.13 -10.59 -0.36
CA GLY A 44 5.87 -11.98 -0.02
C GLY A 44 4.97 -12.71 -1.02
N GLU A 45 4.29 -13.75 -0.55
CA GLU A 45 3.47 -14.61 -1.40
C GLU A 45 2.16 -13.92 -1.82
N VAL A 46 1.89 -13.91 -3.14
CA VAL A 46 0.69 -13.29 -3.71
C VAL A 46 -0.54 -14.16 -3.40
N PRO A 47 -1.56 -13.63 -2.70
CA PRO A 47 -2.85 -14.30 -2.62
C PRO A 47 -3.49 -14.37 -4.01
N ALA A 48 -3.94 -15.55 -4.43
CA ALA A 48 -4.50 -15.77 -5.78
C ALA A 48 -5.66 -14.83 -6.10
N GLU A 49 -6.47 -14.49 -5.09
CA GLU A 49 -7.62 -13.59 -5.17
C GLU A 49 -7.26 -12.11 -5.33
N ALA A 50 -5.99 -11.75 -5.19
CA ALA A 50 -5.47 -10.38 -5.25
C ALA A 50 -4.86 -10.02 -6.61
N SER A 51 -4.55 -11.00 -7.47
CA SER A 51 -3.91 -10.79 -8.77
C SER A 51 -4.53 -9.67 -9.62
N PRO A 52 -5.87 -9.46 -9.68
CA PRO A 52 -6.46 -8.41 -10.50
C PRO A 52 -6.15 -6.97 -10.04
N ILE A 53 -5.66 -6.76 -8.82
CA ILE A 53 -5.40 -5.42 -8.26
C ILE A 53 -3.90 -5.15 -8.05
N LEU A 54 -3.04 -6.10 -8.38
CA LEU A 54 -1.60 -6.02 -8.17
C LEU A 54 -0.86 -5.76 -9.49
N SER A 55 0.19 -4.96 -9.42
CA SER A 55 1.11 -4.66 -10.52
C SER A 55 2.42 -5.44 -10.44
N GLY A 56 2.64 -6.26 -9.40
CA GLY A 56 3.83 -7.12 -9.26
C GLY A 56 4.12 -7.56 -7.83
N THR A 57 5.29 -8.15 -7.63
CA THR A 57 5.82 -8.60 -6.34
C THR A 57 7.15 -7.92 -6.03
N VAL A 58 7.49 -7.85 -4.74
CA VAL A 58 8.80 -7.44 -4.24
C VAL A 58 9.30 -8.43 -3.18
N SER A 59 10.54 -8.26 -2.71
CA SER A 59 11.09 -9.06 -1.61
C SER A 59 10.15 -9.07 -0.39
N GLY A 60 10.03 -10.23 0.27
CA GLY A 60 9.18 -10.41 1.46
C GLY A 60 9.56 -9.50 2.63
N ASP A 61 10.82 -9.06 2.70
CA ASP A 61 11.32 -8.16 3.76
C ASP A 61 11.01 -6.68 3.51
N ALA A 62 10.39 -6.34 2.37
CA ALA A 62 10.06 -4.97 2.06
C ALA A 62 8.96 -4.43 3.02
N PRO A 63 9.14 -3.23 3.60
CA PRO A 63 8.10 -2.63 4.42
C PRO A 63 6.86 -2.32 3.56
N THR A 64 5.70 -2.23 4.21
CA THR A 64 4.52 -1.65 3.59
C THR A 64 4.71 -0.15 3.51
N VAL A 65 4.65 0.39 2.30
CA VAL A 65 4.69 1.83 2.04
C VAL A 65 3.67 2.11 0.95
N LEU A 66 2.68 2.92 1.27
CA LEU A 66 1.63 3.31 0.35
C LEU A 66 1.59 4.83 0.25
N LEU A 67 1.46 5.31 -0.97
CA LEU A 67 1.17 6.70 -1.30
C LEU A 67 -0.21 6.77 -1.93
N ILE A 68 -1.11 7.55 -1.33
CA ILE A 68 -2.51 7.69 -1.76
C ILE A 68 -2.78 9.14 -2.11
N ASP A 69 -3.25 9.33 -3.34
CA ASP A 69 -3.55 10.61 -4.00
C ASP A 69 -2.47 11.66 -3.84
N ASP A 70 -1.23 11.20 -3.68
CA ASP A 70 -0.05 12.03 -3.56
C ASP A 70 0.00 12.91 -2.30
N VAL A 71 -0.89 12.66 -1.33
CA VAL A 71 -1.10 13.50 -0.15
C VAL A 71 -1.20 12.72 1.16
N GLN A 72 -1.36 11.39 1.10
CA GLN A 72 -1.38 10.52 2.27
C GLN A 72 -0.31 9.43 2.14
N ALA A 73 0.44 9.19 3.20
CA ALA A 73 1.38 8.09 3.31
C ALA A 73 0.94 7.10 4.39
N VAL A 74 0.98 5.80 4.08
CA VAL A 74 0.84 4.73 5.06
C VAL A 74 2.10 3.89 5.07
N LEU A 75 2.66 3.69 6.25
CA LEU A 75 3.92 3.01 6.48
C LEU A 75 3.67 1.91 7.51
N VAL A 76 4.08 0.68 7.23
CA VAL A 76 4.14 -0.39 8.24
C VAL A 76 5.47 -1.11 8.11
N ALA A 77 6.23 -1.14 9.21
CA ALA A 77 7.48 -1.87 9.33
C ALA A 77 7.32 -3.02 10.32
N GLY A 78 8.06 -4.12 10.10
CA GLY A 78 7.93 -5.35 10.90
C GLY A 78 6.74 -6.21 10.46
N SER A 79 6.49 -7.28 11.22
CA SER A 79 5.44 -8.26 10.96
C SER A 79 4.80 -8.76 12.26
N GLY A 80 3.58 -9.29 12.16
CA GLY A 80 2.82 -9.82 13.30
C GLY A 80 2.71 -8.82 14.45
N GLU A 81 3.00 -9.27 15.67
CA GLU A 81 2.87 -8.46 16.89
C GLU A 81 3.90 -7.33 17.01
N THR A 82 4.97 -7.36 16.22
CA THR A 82 6.02 -6.33 16.21
C THR A 82 5.79 -5.25 15.15
N ALA A 83 4.70 -5.37 14.38
CA ALA A 83 4.40 -4.43 13.31
C ALA A 83 4.12 -3.03 13.87
N ALA A 84 4.91 -2.05 13.43
CA ALA A 84 4.73 -0.64 13.74
C ALA A 84 4.15 0.09 12.52
N GLY A 85 2.94 0.61 12.68
CA GLY A 85 2.20 1.29 11.64
C GLY A 85 2.07 2.80 11.87
N MET A 86 2.21 3.58 10.80
CA MET A 86 1.99 5.03 10.78
C MET A 86 1.14 5.40 9.56
N TRP A 87 0.22 6.35 9.76
CA TRP A 87 -0.44 7.09 8.69
C TRP A 87 -0.15 8.57 8.89
N SER A 88 0.22 9.27 7.82
CA SER A 88 0.54 10.68 7.88
C SER A 88 0.18 11.41 6.59
N SER A 89 -0.31 12.64 6.72
CA SER A 89 -0.45 13.62 5.64
C SER A 89 0.68 14.66 5.66
N HIS A 90 1.67 14.51 6.55
CA HIS A 90 2.75 15.47 6.67
C HIS A 90 3.62 15.48 5.39
N PRO A 91 3.87 16.65 4.76
CA PRO A 91 4.53 16.72 3.46
C PRO A 91 5.89 16.01 3.39
N ALA A 92 6.69 16.06 4.46
CA ALA A 92 7.99 15.38 4.49
C ALA A 92 7.84 13.84 4.46
N VAL A 93 6.84 13.28 5.16
CA VAL A 93 6.59 11.83 5.17
C VAL A 93 6.06 11.39 3.81
N VAL A 94 5.15 12.17 3.22
CA VAL A 94 4.64 11.94 1.86
C VAL A 94 5.77 11.98 0.83
N ALA A 95 6.69 12.94 0.93
CA ALA A 95 7.85 13.04 0.04
C ALA A 95 8.80 11.83 0.19
N LEU A 96 9.05 11.36 1.42
CA LEU A 96 9.85 10.17 1.68
C LEU A 96 9.19 8.91 1.12
N ALA A 97 7.89 8.72 1.35
CA ALA A 97 7.13 7.60 0.80
C ALA A 97 7.20 7.60 -0.73
N ARG A 98 6.99 8.75 -1.37
CA ARG A 98 7.12 8.91 -2.81
C ARG A 98 8.52 8.56 -3.33
N ALA A 99 9.57 9.08 -2.69
CA ALA A 99 10.94 8.78 -3.08
C ALA A 99 11.24 7.28 -2.98
N TRP A 100 10.71 6.62 -1.95
CA TRP A 100 10.81 5.18 -1.78
C TRP A 100 10.05 4.41 -2.86
N VAL A 101 8.79 4.76 -3.14
CA VAL A 101 7.98 4.11 -4.19
C VAL A 101 8.66 4.23 -5.56
N ARG A 102 9.22 5.39 -5.89
CA ARG A 102 9.94 5.61 -7.16
C ARG A 102 11.17 4.73 -7.33
N ARG A 103 11.80 4.26 -6.24
CA ARG A 103 12.94 3.32 -6.31
C ARG A 103 12.51 1.91 -6.73
N LEU A 104 11.21 1.61 -6.66
CA LEU A 104 10.64 0.31 -7.04
C LEU A 104 10.09 0.25 -8.47
N ALA A 105 10.05 1.40 -9.15
CA ALA A 105 9.71 1.51 -10.57
C ALA A 105 10.95 1.24 -11.42
#